data_AF-A0A971ZPP9-F1
#
_entry.id   AF-A0A971ZPP9-F1
#
_cell.length_a   1.000
_cell.length_b   1.000
_cell.length_c   1.000
_cell.angle_alpha   90.00
_cell.angle_beta   90.00
_cell.angle_gamma   90.00
#
_symmetry.space_group_name_H-M   'P 1'
#
loop_
_entity.id
_entity.type
_entity.pdbx_description
1 polymer ?
#
loop_
_entity_poly.entity_id
_entity_poly.type
_entity_poly.pdbx_seq_one_letter_code
_entity_poly.pdbx_strand_id
1 'polypeptide(L)'
;MTRTGGDVYNEVFQTVRIPLSAFAGVPLAHFQGVRFIFDRTESSSIYLGNVRLTRAPAPQAALADAGAIRTRTAVQGQSEDRASDRTEVNEIASIRIIGAAVNGGLSGRRGAAVEIEVVSTRPFPVADALPELRIGKKTFTLSRFSSGATDRLIFTTEASQFREMAEGAPVILRIGGRRPWTFGPLRKGMAGQ
;
A
#
# COMPACT_ATOMS: atom_id res chain seq x y z
N MET A 1 18.72 -43.64 -4.49
CA MET A 1 18.64 -42.74 -3.31
C MET A 1 19.80 -41.77 -3.46
N THR A 2 19.68 -40.44 -3.57
CA THR A 2 18.69 -39.49 -3.03
C THR A 2 18.72 -38.23 -3.91
N ARG A 3 17.56 -37.60 -4.13
CA ARG A 3 17.37 -36.37 -4.91
C ARG A 3 17.56 -35.16 -3.97
N THR A 4 18.51 -34.27 -4.25
CA THR A 4 18.58 -32.96 -3.58
C THR A 4 18.15 -31.91 -4.58
N GLY A 5 16.85 -31.64 -4.63
CA GLY A 5 16.32 -30.47 -5.32
C GLY A 5 16.60 -29.25 -4.46
N GLY A 6 17.52 -28.39 -4.88
CA GLY A 6 17.63 -27.05 -4.31
C GLY A 6 16.37 -26.28 -4.66
N ASP A 7 15.60 -25.90 -3.65
CA ASP A 7 14.50 -24.94 -3.81
C ASP A 7 15.09 -23.63 -4.32
N VAL A 8 14.88 -23.35 -5.60
CA VAL A 8 15.21 -22.05 -6.19
C VAL A 8 14.14 -21.07 -5.73
N TYR A 9 14.35 -20.44 -4.59
CA TYR A 9 13.54 -19.30 -4.17
C TYR A 9 13.85 -18.12 -5.09
N ASN A 10 12.89 -17.75 -5.96
CA ASN A 10 12.93 -16.46 -6.63
C ASN A 10 12.39 -15.41 -5.66
N GLU A 11 13.27 -14.70 -4.96
CA GLU A 11 12.90 -13.58 -4.11
C GLU A 11 12.36 -12.42 -4.96
N VAL A 12 11.07 -12.13 -4.83
CA VAL A 12 10.47 -10.96 -5.47
C VAL A 12 10.64 -9.77 -4.54
N PHE A 13 11.55 -8.86 -4.89
CA PHE A 13 11.71 -7.61 -4.15
C PHE A 13 10.52 -6.67 -4.39
N GLN A 14 9.88 -6.23 -3.32
CA GLN A 14 8.82 -5.24 -3.38
C GLN A 14 9.44 -3.83 -3.48
N THR A 15 8.95 -3.02 -4.41
CA THR A 15 9.34 -1.60 -4.50
C THR A 15 8.26 -0.73 -3.89
N VAL A 16 8.59 -0.02 -2.81
CA VAL A 16 7.71 0.98 -2.21
C VAL A 16 8.16 2.38 -2.66
N ARG A 17 7.24 3.18 -3.20
CA ARG A 17 7.48 4.59 -3.53
C ARG A 17 6.71 5.47 -2.55
N ILE A 18 7.45 6.24 -1.76
CA ILE A 18 6.87 7.13 -0.75
C ILE A 18 7.21 8.57 -1.15
N PRO A 19 6.22 9.41 -1.49
CA PRO A 19 6.48 10.82 -1.74
C PRO A 19 6.82 11.52 -0.41
N LEU A 20 7.77 12.46 -0.42
CA LEU A 20 8.14 13.18 0.80
C LEU A 20 6.97 13.95 1.42
N SER A 21 6.02 14.41 0.58
CA SER A 21 4.80 15.07 1.04
C SER A 21 3.86 14.17 1.85
N ALA A 22 4.02 12.84 1.81
CA ALA A 22 3.22 11.92 2.63
C ALA A 22 3.61 11.93 4.11
N PHE A 23 4.79 12.45 4.48
CA PHE A 23 5.21 12.57 5.88
C PHE A 23 4.61 13.84 6.50
N ALA A 24 3.45 13.71 7.13
CA ALA A 24 2.78 14.80 7.83
C ALA A 24 3.51 15.18 9.13
N GLY A 25 3.40 16.45 9.54
CA GLY A 25 3.94 16.93 10.82
C GLY A 25 5.46 17.12 10.90
N VAL A 26 6.18 16.98 9.78
CA VAL A 26 7.64 17.14 9.72
C VAL A 26 8.02 18.28 8.76
N PRO A 27 8.93 19.21 9.13
CA PRO A 27 9.44 20.24 8.22
C PRO A 27 10.27 19.62 7.08
N LEU A 28 9.65 19.37 5.92
CA LEU A 28 10.31 18.75 4.77
C LEU A 28 11.41 19.62 4.13
N ALA A 29 11.45 20.92 4.44
CA ALA A 29 12.50 21.84 3.98
C ALA A 29 13.90 21.47 4.47
N HIS A 30 14.00 20.70 5.56
CA HIS A 30 15.25 20.23 6.15
C HIS A 30 15.38 18.72 6.09
N PHE A 31 14.82 18.07 5.06
CA PHE A 31 15.00 16.64 4.85
C PHE A 31 16.49 16.31 4.68
N GLN A 32 17.07 15.56 5.63
CA GLN A 32 18.50 15.20 5.65
C GLN A 32 18.77 13.75 5.21
N GLY A 33 17.80 12.85 5.36
CA GLY A 33 17.99 11.45 5.01
C GLY A 33 16.85 10.54 5.44
N VAL A 34 17.00 9.25 5.15
CA VAL A 34 16.07 8.18 5.53
C VAL A 34 16.79 7.21 6.46
N ARG A 35 16.16 6.87 7.58
CA ARG A 35 16.61 5.81 8.48
C ARG A 35 15.64 4.63 8.36
N PHE A 36 16.15 3.47 7.99
CA PHE A 36 15.40 2.21 8.05
C PHE A 36 15.67 1.55 9.40
N ILE A 37 14.60 1.25 10.13
CA ILE A 37 14.65 0.52 11.40
C ILE A 37 13.90 -0.78 11.16
N PHE A 38 14.53 -1.90 11.51
CA PHE A 38 13.95 -3.23 11.37
C PHE A 38 13.93 -3.89 12.74
N ASP A 39 12.77 -4.41 13.11
CA ASP A 39 12.68 -5.32 14.23
C ASP A 39 13.32 -6.66 13.86
N ARG A 40 13.86 -7.34 14.87
CA ARG A 40 14.52 -8.63 14.67
C ARG A 40 13.46 -9.66 14.21
N THR A 41 13.61 -10.19 13.00
CA THR A 41 12.76 -11.26 12.47
C THR A 41 13.28 -12.63 12.88
N GLU A 42 12.42 -13.65 12.90
CA GLU A 42 12.83 -15.04 13.17
C GLU A 42 13.90 -15.54 12.19
N SER A 43 13.88 -15.05 10.95
CA SER A 43 14.85 -15.37 9.91
C SER A 43 16.18 -14.60 10.01
N SER A 44 16.28 -13.59 10.88
CA SER A 44 17.46 -12.73 11.08
C SER A 44 18.07 -12.11 9.81
N SER A 45 17.32 -12.05 8.71
CA SER A 45 17.80 -11.59 7.42
C SER A 45 16.89 -10.47 6.90
N ILE A 46 17.50 -9.35 6.49
CA ILE A 46 16.83 -8.19 5.92
C ILE A 46 17.42 -7.97 4.54
N TYR A 47 16.57 -8.02 3.52
CA TYR A 47 16.98 -7.79 2.14
C TYR A 47 16.44 -6.43 1.66
N LEU A 48 17.35 -5.49 1.43
CA LEU A 48 17.06 -4.20 0.83
C LEU A 48 17.62 -4.17 -0.59
N GLY A 49 16.74 -4.09 -1.59
CA GLY A 49 17.12 -3.89 -2.99
C GLY A 49 16.82 -2.46 -3.45
N ASN A 50 17.77 -1.86 -4.19
CA ASN A 50 17.59 -0.62 -4.97
C ASN A 50 16.86 0.53 -4.25
N VAL A 51 17.57 1.26 -3.38
CA VAL A 51 17.07 2.52 -2.80
C VAL A 51 17.35 3.68 -3.76
N ARG A 52 16.30 4.38 -4.22
CA ARG A 52 16.43 5.56 -5.08
C ARG A 52 15.72 6.75 -4.47
N LEU A 53 16.45 7.86 -4.31
CA LEU A 53 15.88 9.16 -4.00
C LEU A 53 15.75 9.94 -5.31
N THR A 54 14.54 10.39 -5.63
CA THR A 54 14.27 11.21 -6.82
C THR A 54 13.59 12.50 -6.41
N ARG A 55 14.18 13.63 -6.78
CA ARG A 55 13.50 14.94 -6.71
C ARG A 55 12.71 15.10 -7.99
N ALA A 56 11.43 14.76 -7.98
CA ALA A 56 10.53 15.10 -9.07
C ALA A 56 10.10 16.56 -8.89
N PRO A 57 10.14 17.41 -9.94
CA PRO A 57 9.46 18.69 -9.89
C PRO A 57 7.97 18.43 -9.66
N ALA A 58 7.38 19.07 -8.66
CA ALA A 58 5.93 18.99 -8.46
C ALA A 58 5.24 19.49 -9.74
N PRO A 59 4.12 18.88 -10.18
CA PRO A 59 3.27 19.53 -11.17
C PRO A 59 2.91 20.90 -10.61
N GLN A 60 3.22 21.94 -11.37
CA GLN A 60 3.04 23.33 -11.00
C GLN A 60 1.54 23.65 -11.00
N ALA A 61 0.83 23.18 -9.98
CA ALA A 61 -0.46 23.71 -9.62
C ALA A 61 -0.22 25.15 -9.15
N ALA A 62 -0.92 26.09 -9.77
CA ALA A 62 -0.78 27.52 -9.58
C ALA A 62 -0.62 27.87 -8.09
N LEU A 63 0.52 28.49 -7.76
CA LEU A 63 0.67 29.27 -6.54
C LEU A 63 -0.23 30.51 -6.70
N ALA A 64 -1.50 30.36 -6.36
CA ALA A 64 -2.33 31.48 -5.98
C ALA A 64 -2.12 31.73 -4.47
N ASP A 65 -1.68 32.96 -4.19
CA ASP A 65 -1.60 33.63 -2.91
C ASP A 65 -0.51 33.20 -1.91
N ALA A 66 0.69 33.73 -2.18
CA ALA A 66 1.63 34.10 -1.12
C ALA A 66 1.09 35.35 -0.39
N GLY A 67 0.31 35.15 0.68
CA GLY A 67 -0.23 36.25 1.46
C GLY A 67 -0.67 35.83 2.86
N ALA A 68 0.30 35.76 3.79
CA ALA A 68 0.20 36.02 5.24
C ALA A 68 0.99 34.99 6.07
N ILE A 69 2.24 35.36 6.38
CA ILE A 69 2.97 34.79 7.51
C ILE A 69 2.25 35.23 8.79
N ARG A 70 1.63 34.30 9.50
CA ARG A 70 1.32 34.44 10.92
C ARG A 70 1.99 33.30 11.68
N THR A 71 3.04 33.66 12.41
CA THR A 71 3.71 32.81 13.38
C THR A 71 2.71 32.40 14.46
N ARG A 72 2.27 31.14 14.44
CA ARG A 72 1.67 30.49 15.60
C ARG A 72 2.48 29.26 15.93
N THR A 73 3.29 29.40 16.97
CA THR A 73 3.78 28.29 17.77
C THR A 73 2.56 27.54 18.32
N ALA A 74 2.32 26.33 17.84
CA ALA A 74 1.30 25.45 18.40
C ALA A 74 1.90 24.03 18.51
N VAL A 75 1.98 23.57 19.75
CA VAL A 75 2.13 22.16 20.13
C VAL A 75 1.03 21.38 19.40
N GLN A 76 1.40 20.48 18.49
CA GLN A 76 0.40 19.73 17.71
C GLN A 76 0.86 18.29 17.44
N GLY A 77 1.07 17.54 18.53
CA GLY A 77 0.62 16.14 18.55
C GLY A 77 -0.87 16.16 18.88
N GLN A 78 -1.69 15.36 18.19
CA GLN A 78 -3.17 15.32 18.28
C GLN A 78 -3.91 16.37 17.44
N SER A 79 -3.83 16.28 16.11
CA SER A 79 -4.86 16.91 15.25
C SER A 79 -5.21 16.13 13.98
N GLU A 80 -4.59 14.98 13.70
CA GLU A 80 -5.01 14.14 12.56
C GLU A 80 -6.36 13.45 12.80
N ASP A 81 -6.79 13.24 14.05
CA ASP A 81 -8.05 12.56 14.38
C ASP A 81 -9.30 13.45 14.27
N ARG A 82 -9.15 14.79 14.24
CA ARG A 82 -10.31 15.71 14.23
C ARG A 82 -10.71 16.23 12.84
N ALA A 83 -9.92 15.95 11.80
CA ALA A 83 -10.25 16.36 10.43
C ALA A 83 -11.12 15.35 9.65
N SER A 84 -11.47 14.21 10.26
CA SER A 84 -12.06 13.05 9.56
C SER A 84 -13.58 12.88 9.70
N ASP A 85 -14.33 13.94 10.01
CA ASP A 85 -15.81 13.89 10.03
C ASP A 85 -16.45 14.43 8.73
N ARG A 86 -15.63 14.70 7.70
CA ARG A 86 -16.12 14.59 6.33
C ARG A 86 -16.43 13.13 6.10
N THR A 87 -17.69 12.80 5.79
CA THR A 87 -18.19 11.45 5.51
C THR A 87 -17.11 10.58 4.87
N GLU A 88 -16.48 9.72 5.67
CA GLU A 88 -15.38 8.87 5.20
C GLU A 88 -15.95 7.91 4.15
N VAL A 89 -15.65 8.17 2.89
CA VAL A 89 -15.97 7.28 1.79
C VAL A 89 -14.78 6.35 1.57
N ASN A 90 -15.06 5.04 1.66
CA ASN A 90 -14.14 3.94 1.44
C ASN A 90 -14.76 3.02 0.39
N GLU A 91 -14.04 2.77 -0.71
CA GLU A 91 -14.52 1.88 -1.76
C GLU A 91 -13.41 0.96 -2.30
N ILE A 92 -13.83 -0.18 -2.84
CA ILE A 92 -12.99 -1.03 -3.70
C ILE A 92 -13.07 -0.40 -5.09
N ALA A 93 -12.00 0.25 -5.54
CA ALA A 93 -11.98 0.94 -6.82
C ALA A 93 -11.85 -0.03 -8.00
N SER A 94 -11.02 -1.06 -7.87
CA SER A 94 -10.83 -2.04 -8.95
C SER A 94 -10.38 -3.41 -8.44
N ILE A 95 -10.73 -4.47 -9.19
CA ILE A 95 -10.19 -5.82 -9.02
C ILE A 95 -9.72 -6.29 -10.39
N ARG A 96 -8.43 -6.58 -10.54
CA ARG A 96 -7.85 -6.92 -11.84
C ARG A 96 -7.04 -8.20 -11.77
N ILE A 97 -7.26 -9.11 -12.71
CA ILE A 97 -6.45 -10.31 -12.85
C ILE A 97 -5.24 -9.98 -13.73
N ILE A 98 -4.04 -10.06 -13.16
CA ILE A 98 -2.78 -9.83 -13.85
C ILE A 98 -2.10 -11.19 -14.14
N GLY A 99 -1.72 -11.43 -15.40
CA GLY A 99 -1.01 -12.65 -15.80
C GLY A 99 -1.89 -13.83 -16.21
N ALA A 100 -3.02 -13.59 -16.88
CA ALA A 100 -3.66 -14.65 -17.67
C ALA A 100 -2.76 -15.02 -18.87
N ALA A 101 -2.63 -16.32 -19.14
CA ALA A 101 -1.67 -16.91 -20.06
C ALA A 101 -1.57 -16.20 -21.43
N VAL A 102 -0.39 -15.70 -21.75
CA VAL A 102 0.02 -15.54 -23.15
C VAL A 102 0.55 -16.91 -23.57
N ASN A 103 -0.10 -17.54 -24.55
CA ASN A 103 0.44 -18.71 -25.22
C ASN A 103 1.84 -18.37 -25.75
N GLY A 104 2.87 -19.06 -25.24
CA GLY A 104 4.21 -19.00 -25.82
C GLY A 104 5.30 -18.69 -24.81
N GLY A 105 6.00 -19.75 -24.40
CA GLY A 105 7.43 -19.74 -24.06
C GLY A 105 7.89 -18.73 -23.02
N LEU A 106 7.98 -19.17 -21.77
CA LEU A 106 9.18 -19.12 -20.92
C LEU A 106 8.80 -19.64 -19.52
N SER A 107 9.46 -20.73 -19.15
CA SER A 107 9.19 -21.53 -17.96
C SER A 107 9.36 -20.76 -16.65
N GLY A 108 8.24 -20.43 -16.04
CA GLY A 108 8.10 -20.10 -14.63
C GLY A 108 6.62 -20.10 -14.32
N ARG A 109 6.16 -21.02 -13.47
CA ARG A 109 4.75 -21.29 -13.16
C ARG A 109 4.11 -20.12 -12.39
N ARG A 110 4.10 -18.90 -12.95
CA ARG A 110 3.32 -17.78 -12.43
C ARG A 110 1.85 -18.12 -12.67
N GLY A 111 1.18 -18.52 -11.61
CA GLY A 111 -0.28 -18.44 -11.59
C GLY A 111 -0.69 -16.98 -11.81
N ALA A 112 -1.86 -16.77 -12.42
CA ALA A 112 -2.43 -15.44 -12.48
C ALA A 112 -2.51 -14.84 -11.06
N ALA A 113 -2.16 -13.57 -10.92
CA ALA A 113 -2.32 -12.81 -9.69
C ALA A 113 -3.53 -11.87 -9.83
N VAL A 114 -4.03 -11.38 -8.71
CA VAL A 114 -5.15 -10.45 -8.64
C VAL A 114 -4.69 -9.22 -7.87
N GLU A 115 -4.83 -8.06 -8.48
CA GLU A 115 -4.70 -6.77 -7.82
C GLU A 115 -6.07 -6.29 -7.34
N ILE A 116 -6.16 -5.87 -6.09
CA ILE A 116 -7.34 -5.25 -5.48
C ILE A 116 -6.96 -3.83 -5.08
N GLU A 117 -7.52 -2.83 -5.74
CA GLU A 117 -7.32 -1.42 -5.42
C GLU A 117 -8.42 -0.95 -4.47
N VAL A 118 -8.02 -0.39 -3.34
CA VAL A 118 -8.89 0.26 -2.37
C VAL A 118 -8.57 1.74 -2.30
N VAL A 119 -9.61 2.57 -2.17
CA VAL A 119 -9.45 4.02 -2.08
C VAL A 119 -10.26 4.59 -0.91
N SER A 120 -9.73 5.64 -0.30
CA SER A 120 -10.36 6.31 0.82
C SER A 120 -10.19 7.81 0.76
N THR A 121 -11.24 8.54 1.12
CA THR A 121 -11.16 9.99 1.40
C THR A 121 -10.32 10.31 2.63
N ARG A 122 -10.14 9.36 3.56
CA ARG A 122 -9.18 9.45 4.66
C ARG A 122 -7.85 8.82 4.21
N PRO A 123 -6.77 9.62 4.05
CA PRO A 123 -5.50 9.10 3.57
C PRO A 123 -4.97 7.93 4.40
N PHE A 124 -4.43 6.93 3.72
CA PHE A 124 -3.69 5.85 4.34
C PHE A 124 -2.33 6.39 4.81
N PRO A 125 -1.99 6.28 6.10
CA PRO A 125 -0.74 6.79 6.62
C PRO A 125 0.42 5.98 6.04
N VAL A 126 1.53 6.67 5.74
CA VAL A 126 2.82 6.02 5.54
C VAL A 126 3.55 6.02 6.87
N ALA A 127 3.39 4.93 7.62
CA ALA A 127 3.91 4.79 8.98
C ALA A 127 4.78 3.52 9.12
N ASP A 128 5.22 3.25 10.34
CA ASP A 128 6.02 2.09 10.77
C ASP A 128 5.23 0.77 10.84
N ALA A 129 4.05 0.69 10.23
CA ALA A 129 3.21 -0.49 10.21
C ALA A 129 2.81 -0.88 8.78
N LEU A 130 2.89 -2.18 8.49
CA LEU A 130 2.49 -2.73 7.20
C LEU A 130 0.96 -2.68 7.04
N PRO A 131 0.45 -2.31 5.85
CA PRO A 131 -0.96 -2.44 5.55
C PRO A 131 -1.42 -3.91 5.51
N GLU A 132 -2.53 -4.20 6.20
CA GLU A 132 -3.15 -5.52 6.24
C GLU A 132 -4.58 -5.44 5.69
N LEU A 133 -4.82 -5.99 4.50
CA LEU A 133 -6.17 -6.15 3.95
C LEU A 133 -6.74 -7.48 4.41
N ARG A 134 -7.86 -7.43 5.12
CA ARG A 134 -8.61 -8.60 5.54
C ARG A 134 -9.88 -8.72 4.71
N ILE A 135 -10.05 -9.86 4.06
CA ILE A 135 -11.25 -10.22 3.30
C ILE A 135 -11.84 -11.47 3.93
N GLY A 136 -12.92 -11.30 4.69
CA GLY A 136 -13.47 -12.36 5.52
C GLY A 136 -12.45 -12.90 6.53
N LYS A 137 -11.98 -14.13 6.32
CA LYS A 137 -10.98 -14.82 7.16
C LYS A 137 -9.55 -14.76 6.62
N LYS A 138 -9.34 -14.28 5.40
CA LYS A 138 -8.01 -14.21 4.76
C LYS A 138 -7.39 -12.83 4.98
N THR A 139 -6.08 -12.79 5.15
CA THR A 139 -5.29 -11.56 5.36
C THR A 139 -4.22 -11.46 4.29
N PHE A 140 -4.04 -10.26 3.73
CA PHE A 140 -3.07 -9.93 2.70
C PHE A 140 -2.23 -8.74 3.13
N THR A 141 -0.91 -8.87 2.98
CA THR A 141 0.06 -7.83 3.38
C THR A 141 0.86 -7.30 2.19
N LEU A 142 0.96 -8.08 1.10
CA LEU A 142 1.59 -7.66 -0.14
C LEU A 142 0.79 -6.51 -0.76
N SER A 143 1.34 -5.31 -0.66
CA SER A 143 0.66 -4.09 -1.07
C SER A 143 1.60 -3.00 -1.55
N ARG A 144 1.04 -2.03 -2.28
CA ARG A 144 1.75 -0.84 -2.72
C ARG A 144 0.81 0.36 -2.79
N PHE A 145 1.35 1.55 -2.54
CA PHE A 145 0.65 2.78 -2.88
C PHE A 145 0.54 2.92 -4.40
N SER A 146 -0.58 3.48 -4.86
CA SER A 146 -0.65 3.97 -6.23
C SER A 146 0.31 5.16 -6.36
N SER A 147 1.03 5.28 -7.47
CA SER A 147 2.21 6.14 -7.63
C SER A 147 2.05 7.54 -7.01
N GLY A 148 2.61 7.76 -5.82
CA GLY A 148 2.64 9.07 -5.14
C GLY A 148 1.33 9.50 -4.46
N ALA A 149 0.28 8.67 -4.47
CA ALA A 149 -1.00 8.99 -3.85
C ALA A 149 -1.25 8.10 -2.62
N THR A 150 -1.59 8.71 -1.49
CA THR A 150 -1.84 8.02 -0.20
C THR A 150 -3.32 7.73 0.05
N ASP A 151 -4.20 8.16 -0.84
CA ASP A 151 -5.63 7.86 -0.84
C ASP A 151 -5.93 6.50 -1.50
N ARG A 152 -4.93 5.84 -2.09
CA ARG A 152 -5.09 4.56 -2.79
C ARG A 152 -4.04 3.53 -2.40
N LEU A 153 -4.49 2.30 -2.18
CA LEU A 153 -3.63 1.16 -1.88
C LEU A 153 -4.02 -0.03 -2.77
N ILE A 154 -3.01 -0.69 -3.33
CA ILE A 154 -3.20 -1.84 -4.20
C ILE A 154 -2.63 -3.06 -3.50
N PHE A 155 -3.47 -4.05 -3.23
CA PHE A 155 -3.09 -5.34 -2.68
C PHE A 155 -2.94 -6.36 -3.80
N THR A 156 -1.95 -7.24 -3.69
CA THR A 156 -1.77 -8.34 -4.65
C THR A 156 -1.94 -9.68 -3.95
N THR A 157 -2.73 -10.56 -4.54
CA THR A 157 -2.99 -11.94 -4.07
C THR A 157 -2.96 -12.91 -5.24
N GLU A 158 -2.82 -14.21 -5.00
CA GLU A 158 -2.94 -15.20 -6.06
C GLU A 158 -4.39 -15.37 -6.53
N ALA A 159 -4.60 -15.69 -7.80
CA ALA A 159 -5.94 -15.95 -8.33
C ALA A 159 -6.61 -17.20 -7.70
N SER A 160 -5.84 -18.18 -7.22
CA SER A 160 -6.33 -19.28 -6.38
C SER A 160 -6.94 -18.76 -5.08
N GLN A 161 -6.19 -17.96 -4.34
CA GLN A 161 -6.63 -17.37 -3.07
C GLN A 161 -7.85 -16.47 -3.25
N PHE A 162 -7.91 -15.69 -4.32
CA PHE A 162 -9.08 -14.86 -4.68
C PHE A 162 -10.32 -15.71 -4.98
N ARG A 163 -10.17 -16.81 -5.72
CA ARG A 163 -11.27 -17.73 -6.02
C ARG A 163 -11.86 -18.35 -4.76
N GLU A 164 -11.05 -18.62 -3.75
CA GLU A 164 -11.49 -19.16 -2.46
C GLU A 164 -12.20 -18.14 -1.54
N MET A 165 -12.10 -16.84 -1.81
CA MET A 165 -12.80 -15.83 -1.01
C MET A 165 -14.32 -15.98 -1.17
N ALA A 166 -15.11 -15.68 -0.15
CA ALA A 166 -16.56 -15.66 -0.32
C ALA A 166 -17.01 -14.38 -1.02
N GLU A 167 -17.94 -14.49 -1.96
CA GLU A 167 -18.70 -13.33 -2.44
C GLU A 167 -19.39 -12.68 -1.23
N GLY A 168 -19.41 -11.35 -1.15
CA GLY A 168 -20.01 -10.64 -0.04
C GLY A 168 -19.14 -10.56 1.23
N ALA A 169 -17.96 -11.18 1.25
CA ALA A 169 -17.08 -11.15 2.42
C ALA A 169 -16.68 -9.72 2.80
N PRO A 170 -16.68 -9.34 4.09
CA PRO A 170 -16.32 -7.99 4.50
C PRO A 170 -14.84 -7.70 4.17
N VAL A 171 -14.59 -6.52 3.61
CA VAL A 171 -13.26 -6.03 3.27
C VAL A 171 -12.85 -4.92 4.24
N ILE A 172 -11.79 -5.16 5.02
CA ILE A 172 -11.32 -4.28 6.08
C ILE A 172 -9.81 -4.10 5.96
N LEU A 173 -9.33 -2.85 5.97
CA LEU A 173 -7.91 -2.53 6.02
C LEU A 173 -7.51 -2.10 7.43
N ARG A 174 -6.36 -2.59 7.89
CA ARG A 174 -5.69 -2.14 9.11
C ARG A 174 -4.29 -1.66 8.80
N ILE A 175 -3.89 -0.58 9.46
CA ILE A 175 -2.52 -0.04 9.39
C ILE A 175 -2.15 0.39 10.81
N GLY A 176 -1.32 -0.42 11.47
CA GLY A 176 -0.92 -0.22 12.88
C GLY A 176 -2.12 -0.14 13.83
N GLY A 177 -2.01 0.70 14.86
CA GLY A 177 -3.06 0.92 15.86
C GLY A 177 -4.18 1.89 15.43
N ARG A 178 -4.29 2.23 14.15
CA ARG A 178 -5.27 3.23 13.67
C ARG A 178 -6.67 2.64 13.49
N ARG A 179 -7.68 3.53 13.42
CA ARG A 179 -9.07 3.15 13.10
C ARG A 179 -9.11 2.39 11.76
N PRO A 180 -9.65 1.16 11.72
CA PRO A 180 -9.76 0.38 10.49
C PRO A 180 -10.56 1.11 9.41
N TRP A 181 -10.21 0.89 8.15
CA TRP A 181 -11.04 1.30 7.02
C TRP A 181 -11.92 0.12 6.62
N THR A 182 -13.21 0.37 6.42
CA THR A 182 -14.19 -0.64 5.98
C THR A 182 -14.68 -0.27 4.60
N PHE A 183 -14.52 -1.17 3.63
CA PHE A 183 -14.86 -0.93 2.21
C PHE A 183 -16.16 -1.62 1.79
N GLY A 184 -16.85 -2.24 2.75
CA GLY A 184 -18.06 -3.02 2.49
C GLY A 184 -17.74 -4.44 1.99
N PRO A 185 -18.72 -5.10 1.33
CA PRO A 185 -18.58 -6.47 0.87
C PRO A 185 -17.71 -6.59 -0.38
N LEU A 186 -16.93 -7.67 -0.47
CA LEU A 186 -16.23 -8.08 -1.69
C LEU A 186 -17.26 -8.39 -2.78
N ARG A 187 -17.08 -7.78 -3.95
CA ARG A 187 -17.87 -8.06 -5.15
C ARG A 187 -16.97 -8.66 -6.23
N LYS A 188 -16.95 -9.99 -6.38
CA LYS A 188 -16.08 -10.65 -7.36
C LYS A 188 -16.47 -10.36 -8.80
N GLY A 189 -17.71 -9.95 -9.05
CA GLY A 189 -18.14 -9.47 -10.37
C GLY A 189 -17.34 -8.26 -10.89
N MET A 190 -16.56 -7.59 -10.03
CA MET A 190 -15.63 -6.53 -10.44
C MET A 190 -14.32 -7.06 -11.05
N ALA A 191 -14.01 -8.35 -10.88
CA ALA A 191 -12.81 -8.96 -11.42
C ALA A 191 -12.96 -9.21 -12.93
N GLY A 192 -12.35 -8.35 -13.76
CA GLY A 192 -12.37 -8.50 -15.22
C GLY A 192 -12.64 -7.23 -16.03
N GLN A 193 -12.75 -6.06 -15.39
CA GLN A 193 -12.74 -4.76 -16.06
C GLN A 193 -11.33 -4.17 -16.18
#